data_AF-X0ZM11-F1
#
_entry.id   AF-X0ZM11-F1
#
_cell.length_a   1.000
_cell.length_b   1.000
_cell.length_c   1.000
_cell.angle_alpha   90.00
_cell.angle_beta   90.00
_cell.angle_gamma   90.00
#
_symmetry.space_group_name_H-M   'P 1'
#
loop_
_entity.id
_entity.type
_entity.pdbx_description
1 polymer ?
#
loop_
_entity_poly.entity_id
_entity_poly.type
_entity_poly.pdbx_seq_one_letter_code
_entity_poly.pdbx_strand_id
1 'polypeptide(L)'
;MGSLLSDTASKVGEELSLNSELESIKVLFREFLIICRNIEIEKTLFILAVLAPVPESQEIEKYYDQLLDWAEENSLAELKSLASI
;
A
#
# COMPACT_ATOMS: atom_id res chain seq x y z
N MET A 1 0.22 -6.70 -19.05
CA MET A 1 0.31 -5.24 -19.22
C MET A 1 0.44 -4.66 -17.82
N GLY A 2 1.67 -4.35 -17.40
CA GLY A 2 1.93 -3.75 -16.09
C GLY A 2 1.38 -2.33 -16.05
N SER A 3 0.86 -1.89 -14.90
CA SER A 3 0.47 -0.49 -14.75
C SER A 3 1.73 0.38 -14.77
N LEU A 4 1.63 1.62 -15.27
CA LEU A 4 2.76 2.56 -15.38
C LEU A 4 3.49 2.75 -14.03
N LEU A 5 2.76 2.64 -12.93
CA LEU A 5 3.29 2.74 -11.56
C LEU A 5 4.12 1.50 -11.18
N SER A 6 3.68 0.31 -11.59
CA SER A 6 4.42 -0.93 -11.36
C SER A 6 5.74 -0.93 -12.14
N ASP A 7 5.71 -0.51 -13.40
CA ASP A 7 6.91 -0.44 -14.25
C ASP A 7 7.90 0.61 -13.72
N THR A 8 7.38 1.72 -13.18
CA THR A 8 8.19 2.76 -12.54
C THR A 8 8.82 2.25 -11.24
N ALA A 9 8.06 1.54 -10.39
CA ALA A 9 8.57 0.95 -9.17
C ALA A 9 9.67 -0.09 -9.45
N SER A 10 9.49 -0.95 -10.46
CA SER A 10 10.52 -1.90 -10.89
C SER A 10 11.79 -1.19 -11.37
N LYS A 11 11.67 -0.14 -12.19
CA LYS A 11 12.82 0.65 -12.63
C LYS A 11 13.55 1.34 -11.49
N VAL A 12 12.82 1.89 -10.51
CA VAL A 12 13.42 2.48 -9.31
C VAL A 12 14.19 1.42 -8.52
N GLY A 13 13.65 0.20 -8.42
CA GLY A 13 14.34 -0.93 -7.82
C GLY A 13 15.66 -1.24 -8.51
N GLU A 14 15.66 -1.30 -9.85
CA GLU A 14 16.85 -1.53 -10.66
C GLU A 14 17.88 -0.39 -10.54
N GLU A 15 17.45 0.87 -10.70
CA GLU A 15 18.32 2.05 -10.71
C GLU A 15 18.96 2.31 -9.35
N LEU A 16 18.22 2.07 -8.26
CA LEU A 16 18.71 2.29 -6.90
C LEU A 16 19.32 1.02 -6.28
N SER A 17 19.43 -0.08 -7.03
CA SER A 17 19.89 -1.39 -6.52
C SER A 17 19.14 -1.81 -5.24
N LEU A 18 17.84 -1.50 -5.18
CA LEU A 18 17.00 -1.88 -4.06
C LEU A 18 16.63 -3.34 -4.23
N ASN A 19 16.91 -4.15 -3.23
CA ASN A 19 16.49 -5.55 -3.17
C ASN A 19 15.07 -5.71 -2.59
N SER A 20 14.35 -4.60 -2.41
CA SER A 20 13.03 -4.55 -1.76
C SER A 20 11.94 -4.30 -2.78
N GLU A 21 10.81 -4.98 -2.60
CA GLU A 21 9.62 -4.75 -3.40
C GLU A 21 8.89 -3.47 -2.97
N LEU A 22 7.99 -2.99 -3.83
CA LEU A 22 7.14 -1.85 -3.54
C LEU A 22 6.13 -2.21 -2.44
N GLU A 23 6.28 -1.62 -1.25
CA GLU A 23 5.39 -1.85 -0.11
C GLU A 23 4.15 -0.95 -0.17
N SER A 24 4.31 0.34 -0.47
CA SER A 24 3.22 1.31 -0.48
C SER A 24 3.42 2.46 -1.47
N ILE A 25 2.31 3.04 -1.92
CA ILE A 25 2.24 4.27 -2.71
C ILE A 25 1.24 5.21 -2.05
N LYS A 26 1.66 6.46 -1.84
CA LYS A 26 0.78 7.56 -1.43
C LYS A 26 0.69 8.56 -2.59
N VAL A 27 -0.52 8.81 -3.10
CA VAL A 27 -0.79 9.76 -4.18
C VAL A 27 -1.54 10.96 -3.61
N LEU A 28 -0.87 12.11 -3.63
CA LEU A 28 -1.44 13.36 -3.15
C LEU A 28 -2.30 14.03 -4.24
N PHE A 29 -3.55 14.31 -3.91
CA PHE A 29 -4.45 15.24 -4.58
C PHE A 29 -4.61 16.49 -3.70
N ARG A 30 -5.13 17.58 -4.26
CA ARG A 30 -5.20 18.88 -3.55
C ARG A 30 -5.73 18.77 -2.12
N GLU A 31 -6.86 18.10 -1.96
CA GLU A 31 -7.56 17.95 -0.67
C GLU A 31 -7.68 16.48 -0.23
N PHE A 32 -7.19 15.55 -1.05
CA PHE A 32 -7.29 14.13 -0.81
C PHE A 32 -5.95 13.42 -0.94
N LEU A 33 -5.83 12.29 -0.29
CA LEU A 33 -4.70 11.40 -0.32
C LEU A 33 -5.24 10.01 -0.65
N ILE A 34 -4.68 9.38 -1.69
CA ILE A 34 -4.91 7.96 -1.96
C ILE A 34 -3.71 7.21 -1.42
N ILE A 35 -3.95 6.25 -0.54
CA ILE A 35 -2.92 5.36 0.00
C ILE A 35 -3.20 3.96 -0.50
N CYS A 36 -2.23 3.37 -1.19
CA CYS A 36 -2.26 1.99 -1.64
C CYS A 36 -1.14 1.22 -0.93
N ARG A 37 -1.49 0.16 -0.21
CA ARG A 37 -0.52 -0.78 0.38
C ARG A 37 -0.68 -2.15 -0.27
N ASN A 38 0.46 -2.76 -0.59
CA ASN A 38 0.49 -4.15 -1.01
C ASN A 38 0.47 -5.03 0.24
N ILE A 39 -0.43 -6.01 0.26
CA ILE A 39 -0.50 -7.04 1.29
C ILE A 39 -0.25 -8.38 0.60
N GLU A 40 0.91 -8.97 0.85
CA GLU A 40 1.28 -10.27 0.30
C GLU A 40 0.86 -11.38 1.27
N ILE A 41 -0.04 -12.27 0.82
CA ILE A 41 -0.42 -13.46 1.57
C ILE A 41 -0.15 -14.67 0.70
N GLU A 42 0.83 -15.48 1.12
CA GLU A 42 1.30 -16.68 0.41
C GLU A 42 1.81 -16.38 -1.00
N LYS A 43 1.01 -16.60 -2.05
CA LYS A 43 1.34 -16.29 -3.46
C LYS A 43 0.36 -15.30 -4.08
N THR A 44 -0.51 -14.72 -3.25
CA THR A 44 -1.58 -13.82 -3.68
C THR A 44 -1.28 -12.42 -3.17
N LEU A 45 -1.28 -11.47 -4.10
CA LEU A 45 -1.09 -10.06 -3.81
C LEU A 45 -2.45 -9.37 -3.70
N PHE A 46 -2.71 -8.77 -2.54
CA PHE A 46 -3.86 -7.90 -2.31
C PHE A 46 -3.43 -6.44 -2.27
N ILE A 47 -4.36 -5.54 -2.58
CA ILE A 47 -4.15 -4.10 -2.50
C ILE A 47 -5.15 -3.51 -1.51
N LEU A 48 -4.63 -2.95 -0.42
CA LEU A 48 -5.40 -2.09 0.49
C LEU A 48 -5.36 -0.67 -0.06
N ALA A 49 -6.48 -0.18 -0.59
CA ALA A 49 -6.61 1.17 -1.11
C ALA A 49 -7.53 2.00 -0.21
N VAL A 50 -7.02 3.13 0.29
CA VAL A 50 -7.75 4.04 1.17
C VAL A 50 -7.76 5.44 0.56
N LEU A 51 -8.93 6.08 0.59
CA LEU A 51 -9.11 7.49 0.28
C LEU A 51 -9.26 8.26 1.59
N ALA A 52 -8.35 9.19 1.85
CA ALA A 52 -8.36 10.02 3.05
C ALA A 52 -8.23 11.52 2.68
N PRO A 53 -8.64 12.46 3.55
CA PRO A 53 -8.23 13.85 3.43
C PRO A 53 -6.71 13.99 3.58
N VAL A 54 -6.12 15.04 3.01
CA VAL A 54 -4.70 15.37 3.26
C VAL A 54 -4.50 15.61 4.76
N PRO A 55 -3.51 14.96 5.41
CA PRO A 55 -3.30 15.13 6.84
C PRO A 55 -2.90 16.57 7.16
N GLU A 56 -3.58 17.18 8.14
CA GLU A 56 -3.31 18.57 8.57
C GLU A 56 -2.03 18.67 9.42
N SER A 57 -1.55 17.55 9.96
CA SER A 57 -0.34 17.47 10.79
C SER A 57 0.32 16.10 10.71
N GLN A 58 1.56 16.01 11.21
CA GLN A 58 2.30 14.74 11.28
C GLN A 58 1.64 13.72 12.22
N GLU A 59 0.92 14.17 13.24
CA GLU A 59 0.17 13.29 14.13
C GLU A 59 -0.98 12.60 13.40
N ILE A 60 -1.69 13.32 12.53
CA ILE A 60 -2.77 12.76 11.71
C ILE A 60 -2.20 11.78 10.68
N GLU A 61 -1.05 12.11 10.08
CA GLU A 61 -0.37 11.19 9.17
C GLU A 61 0.01 9.87 9.86
N LYS A 62 0.61 9.95 11.06
CA LYS A 62 0.92 8.75 11.87
C LYS A 62 -0.33 7.97 12.24
N TYR A 63 -1.42 8.66 12.55
CA TYR A 63 -2.69 8.01 12.84
C TYR A 63 -3.23 7.26 11.62
N TYR A 64 -3.09 7.81 10.42
CA TYR A 64 -3.44 7.08 9.19
C TYR A 64 -2.60 5.81 9.02
N ASP A 65 -1.30 5.88 9.25
CA ASP A 65 -0.43 4.71 9.16
C ASP A 65 -0.84 3.64 10.19
N GLN A 66 -1.16 4.03 11.43
CA GLN A 66 -1.68 3.11 12.46
C GLN A 66 -3.01 2.46 12.08
N LEU A 67 -3.91 3.21 11.42
CA LEU A 67 -5.18 2.66 10.94
C LEU A 67 -4.96 1.64 9.82
N LEU A 68 -3.98 1.86 8.95
CA LEU A 68 -3.62 0.92 7.89
C LEU A 68 -3.01 -0.35 8.47
N ASP A 69 -2.08 -0.23 9.44
CA ASP A 69 -1.51 -1.37 10.16
C ASP A 69 -2.62 -2.19 10.84
N TRP A 70 -3.55 -1.52 11.52
CA TRP A 70 -4.69 -2.17 12.16
C TRP A 70 -5.60 -2.87 11.14
N ALA A 71 -5.90 -2.22 10.00
CA ALA A 71 -6.76 -2.80 8.97
C ALA A 71 -6.13 -4.05 8.34
N GLU A 72 -4.82 -4.02 8.11
CA GLU A 72 -4.06 -5.17 7.64
C GLU A 72 -4.13 -6.33 8.64
N GLU A 73 -3.75 -6.09 9.90
CA GLU A 73 -3.77 -7.12 10.95
C GLU A 73 -5.15 -7.78 11.13
N ASN A 74 -6.22 -6.97 11.10
CA ASN A 74 -7.59 -7.44 11.33
C ASN A 74 -8.22 -8.11 10.12
N SER A 75 -7.65 -7.94 8.92
CA SER A 75 -8.14 -8.60 7.70
C SER A 75 -7.36 -9.87 7.34
N LEU A 76 -6.27 -10.19 8.06
CA LEU A 76 -5.41 -11.34 7.75
C LEU A 76 -6.15 -12.67 7.66
N ALA A 77 -7.14 -12.92 8.52
CA ALA A 77 -7.88 -14.18 8.53
C ALA A 77 -8.71 -14.34 7.25
N GLU A 78 -9.43 -13.29 6.86
CA GLU A 78 -10.24 -13.22 5.66
C GLU A 78 -9.36 -13.27 4.40
N LEU A 79 -8.26 -12.52 4.37
CA LEU A 79 -7.33 -12.51 3.24
C LEU A 79 -6.68 -13.88 3.02
N LYS A 80 -6.32 -14.59 4.10
CA LYS A 80 -5.84 -15.99 4.01
C LYS A 80 -6.90 -16.92 3.43
N SER A 81 -8.15 -16.79 3.88
CA SER A 81 -9.24 -17.57 3.30
C SER A 81 -9.41 -17.29 1.81
N LEU A 82 -9.31 -16.03 1.38
CA LEU A 82 -9.42 -15.65 -0.03
C LEU A 82 -8.22 -16.10 -0.86
N ALA A 83 -7.00 -16.10 -0.30
CA ALA A 83 -5.79 -16.55 -0.97
C ALA A 83 -5.76 -18.07 -1.21
N SER A 84 -6.49 -18.84 -0.40
CA SER A 84 -6.56 -20.30 -0.46
C SER A 84 -7.57 -20.86 -1.48
N ILE A 85 -8.29 -20.00 -2.18
CA ILE A 85 -9.26 -20.33 -3.24
C ILE A 85 -8.55 -20.45 -4.59
#